data_AF-A0A9D9C5C4-F1
#
_entry.id   AF-A0A9D9C5C4-F1
#
_cell.length_a   1.000
_cell.length_b   1.000
_cell.length_c   1.000
_cell.angle_alpha   90.00
_cell.angle_beta   90.00
_cell.angle_gamma   90.00
#
_symmetry.space_group_name_H-M   'P 1'
#
loop_
_entity.id
_entity.type
_entity.pdbx_description
1 polymer ?
#
loop_
_entity_poly.entity_id
_entity_poly.type
_entity_poly.pdbx_seq_one_letter_code
_entity_poly.pdbx_strand_id
1 'polypeptide(L)'
;MKHRAKSLIAVSLLCCSFALQAQEQIDYYNVDFSEGIPTEMTTYDLDGQALHYTMIQAGFKQGQAWIGKREDKSQNRYAASACRYKEIEGETLGASDDWLVLPAVWVRDEDATLSWRGASFSTKLETASGYKVCISTMGTKPEDVISESVFETTEESVNSWTQHSLSLKEYAGQRIYIAFVNNSTTGEILGIDDVVVAGSKGLCDLVVNSDRYIFEH
;
A
#
# COMPACT_ATOMS: atom_id res chain seq x y z
N MET A 1 -13.81 -10.15 80.44
CA MET A 1 -13.28 -9.22 79.41
C MET A 1 -13.84 -9.65 78.06
N LYS A 2 -14.44 -8.69 77.34
CA LYS A 2 -15.14 -8.85 76.05
C LYS A 2 -14.14 -9.22 74.95
N HIS A 3 -14.52 -10.12 74.02
CA HIS A 3 -14.16 -9.93 72.61
C HIS A 3 -15.26 -10.49 71.71
N ARG A 4 -15.92 -9.56 71.00
CA ARG A 4 -16.87 -9.80 69.91
C ARG A 4 -16.06 -10.19 68.66
N ALA A 5 -16.35 -11.34 68.06
CA ALA A 5 -15.90 -11.65 66.70
C ALA A 5 -16.73 -10.82 65.71
N LYS A 6 -16.05 -10.05 64.86
CA LYS A 6 -16.65 -9.23 63.80
C LYS A 6 -16.79 -10.10 62.55
N SER A 7 -18.02 -10.32 62.07
CA SER A 7 -18.27 -10.91 60.75
C SER A 7 -17.73 -9.99 59.66
N LEU A 8 -16.83 -10.50 58.81
CA LEU A 8 -16.52 -9.88 57.53
C LEU A 8 -17.48 -10.43 56.47
N ILE A 9 -18.26 -9.54 55.87
CA ILE A 9 -19.00 -9.80 54.63
C ILE A 9 -18.04 -9.47 53.48
N ALA A 10 -17.64 -10.49 52.72
CA ALA A 10 -16.90 -10.31 51.48
C ALA A 10 -17.90 -10.01 50.36
N VAL A 11 -17.89 -8.76 49.87
CA VAL A 11 -18.61 -8.38 48.64
C VAL A 11 -17.68 -8.68 47.47
N SER A 12 -18.02 -9.72 46.70
CA SER A 12 -17.33 -10.05 45.45
C SER A 12 -17.81 -9.08 44.36
N LEU A 13 -16.92 -8.19 43.92
CA LEU A 13 -17.13 -7.36 42.74
C LEU A 13 -16.90 -8.23 41.49
N LEU A 14 -17.97 -8.59 40.78
CA LEU A 14 -17.88 -9.24 39.48
C LEU A 14 -17.59 -8.15 38.42
N CYS A 15 -16.31 -7.86 38.17
CA CYS A 15 -15.91 -7.06 37.01
C CYS A 15 -16.11 -7.90 35.74
N CYS A 16 -17.24 -7.72 35.06
CA CYS A 16 -17.40 -8.18 33.68
C CYS A 16 -16.53 -7.32 32.77
N SER A 17 -15.30 -7.77 32.50
CA SER A 17 -14.48 -7.23 31.42
C SER A 17 -15.12 -7.60 30.09
N PHE A 18 -15.74 -6.63 29.41
CA PHE A 18 -16.01 -6.76 27.98
C PHE A 18 -14.65 -6.71 27.27
N ALA A 19 -14.14 -7.89 26.88
CA ALA A 19 -13.05 -7.95 25.94
C ALA A 19 -13.60 -7.52 24.58
N LEU A 20 -13.10 -6.40 24.05
CA LEU A 20 -13.29 -6.06 22.64
C LEU A 20 -12.64 -7.20 21.84
N GLN A 21 -13.42 -8.06 21.21
CA GLN A 21 -12.86 -9.04 20.28
C GLN A 21 -12.38 -8.24 19.08
N ALA A 22 -11.06 -8.16 18.90
CA ALA A 22 -10.50 -7.76 17.62
C ALA A 22 -11.02 -8.76 16.58
N GLN A 23 -11.73 -8.25 15.58
CA GLN A 23 -12.18 -9.09 14.47
C GLN A 23 -10.93 -9.55 13.71
N GLU A 24 -10.87 -10.84 13.36
CA GLU A 24 -9.72 -11.41 12.65
C GLU A 24 -9.58 -10.71 11.29
N GLN A 25 -8.41 -10.14 11.04
CA GLN A 25 -8.10 -9.46 9.78
C GLN A 25 -7.61 -10.51 8.77
N ILE A 26 -8.21 -10.51 7.60
CA ILE A 26 -7.98 -11.43 6.49
C ILE A 26 -7.32 -10.66 5.35
N ASP A 27 -6.13 -11.09 4.96
CA ASP A 27 -5.43 -10.56 3.79
C ASP A 27 -6.18 -10.97 2.52
N TYR A 28 -6.60 -9.97 1.75
CA TYR A 28 -7.11 -10.14 0.39
C TYR A 28 -5.98 -10.15 -0.63
N TYR A 29 -4.91 -9.39 -0.34
CA TYR A 29 -3.68 -9.32 -1.10
C TYR A 29 -2.54 -8.89 -0.19
N ASN A 30 -1.35 -9.47 -0.37
CA ASN A 30 -0.16 -9.14 0.41
C ASN A 30 1.08 -9.33 -0.47
N VAL A 31 1.98 -8.35 -0.46
CA VAL A 31 3.29 -8.42 -1.11
C VAL A 31 4.34 -7.61 -0.32
N ASP A 32 5.47 -8.25 -0.04
CA ASP A 32 6.64 -7.68 0.65
C ASP A 32 7.85 -7.48 -0.28
N PHE A 33 7.68 -7.76 -1.58
CA PHE A 33 8.70 -7.67 -2.62
C PHE A 33 10.03 -8.41 -2.35
N SER A 34 10.08 -9.32 -1.37
CA SER A 34 11.29 -10.04 -0.95
C SER A 34 12.00 -10.78 -2.10
N GLU A 35 11.22 -11.26 -3.07
CA GLU A 35 11.66 -11.93 -4.29
C GLU A 35 11.71 -11.02 -5.55
N GLY A 36 11.49 -9.72 -5.36
CA GLY A 36 11.41 -8.70 -6.42
C GLY A 36 9.97 -8.32 -6.80
N ILE A 37 9.80 -7.62 -7.93
CA ILE A 37 8.46 -7.28 -8.44
C ILE A 37 7.80 -8.56 -8.98
N PRO A 38 6.65 -8.99 -8.44
CA PRO A 38 5.94 -10.16 -8.93
C PRO A 38 5.49 -10.00 -10.39
N THR A 39 5.50 -11.10 -11.15
CA THR A 39 5.22 -11.09 -12.60
C THR A 39 3.79 -10.76 -12.97
N GLU A 40 2.87 -10.88 -12.02
CA GLU A 40 1.46 -10.54 -12.13
C GLU A 40 1.19 -9.03 -12.00
N MET A 41 2.17 -8.26 -11.52
CA MET A 41 2.10 -6.80 -11.54
C MET A 41 2.44 -6.27 -12.92
N THR A 42 1.87 -5.12 -13.26
CA THR A 42 2.18 -4.42 -14.51
C THR A 42 2.87 -3.10 -14.21
N THR A 43 3.91 -2.79 -14.98
CA THR A 43 4.63 -1.52 -14.86
C THR A 43 4.53 -0.72 -16.15
N TYR A 44 4.39 0.61 -16.06
CA TYR A 44 4.40 1.50 -17.21
C TYR A 44 5.39 2.64 -17.00
N ASP A 45 6.28 2.85 -17.97
CA ASP A 45 7.11 4.07 -18.09
C ASP A 45 6.42 4.94 -19.15
N LEU A 46 5.81 6.05 -18.71
CA LEU A 46 5.06 6.95 -19.58
C LEU A 46 5.76 8.27 -19.84
N ASP A 47 6.81 8.59 -19.08
CA ASP A 47 7.59 9.81 -19.27
C ASP A 47 8.71 9.62 -20.32
N GLY A 48 9.20 8.39 -20.51
CA GLY A 48 10.30 8.05 -21.41
C GLY A 48 11.61 8.77 -21.09
N GLN A 49 11.78 9.31 -19.89
CA GLN A 49 12.91 10.17 -19.52
C GLN A 49 14.20 9.36 -19.42
N ALA A 50 15.29 9.93 -19.92
CA ALA A 50 16.61 9.30 -19.85
C ALA A 50 17.11 9.28 -18.40
N LEU A 51 17.48 8.11 -17.88
CA LEU A 51 17.97 7.98 -16.51
C LEU A 51 19.27 8.75 -16.29
N HIS A 52 19.40 9.39 -15.13
CA HIS A 52 20.69 9.91 -14.68
C HIS A 52 21.66 8.74 -14.40
N TYR A 53 22.97 8.93 -14.60
CA TYR A 53 23.95 7.84 -14.46
C TYR A 53 23.97 7.20 -13.06
N THR A 54 23.61 7.97 -12.02
CA THR A 54 23.51 7.45 -10.65
C THR A 54 22.37 6.44 -10.50
N MET A 55 21.29 6.57 -11.27
CA MET A 55 20.18 5.59 -11.27
C MET A 55 20.61 4.29 -11.95
N ILE A 56 21.39 4.39 -13.02
CA ILE A 56 22.00 3.21 -13.66
C ILE A 56 22.92 2.48 -12.67
N GLN A 57 23.75 3.22 -11.91
CA GLN A 57 24.59 2.66 -10.84
C GLN A 57 23.77 2.06 -9.69
N ALA A 58 22.58 2.61 -9.42
CA ALA A 58 21.67 2.09 -8.42
C ALA A 58 20.91 0.82 -8.87
N GLY A 59 21.07 0.39 -10.12
CA GLY A 59 20.56 -0.85 -10.68
C GLY A 59 19.39 -0.70 -11.65
N PHE A 60 18.96 0.53 -11.96
CA PHE A 60 17.91 0.78 -12.94
C PHE A 60 18.42 0.60 -14.37
N LYS A 61 17.51 0.20 -15.27
CA LYS A 61 17.75 0.12 -16.71
C LYS A 61 16.84 1.12 -17.42
N GLN A 62 17.30 1.68 -18.54
CA GLN A 62 16.48 2.59 -19.34
C GLN A 62 15.16 1.90 -19.74
N GLY A 63 14.03 2.60 -19.62
CA GLY A 63 12.71 2.06 -19.92
C GLY A 63 12.09 1.21 -18.79
N GLN A 64 12.72 1.16 -17.62
CA GLN A 64 12.25 0.37 -16.49
C GLN A 64 11.71 1.26 -15.37
N ALA A 65 10.38 1.40 -15.31
CA ALA A 65 9.67 2.23 -14.33
C ALA A 65 9.88 1.78 -12.87
N TRP A 66 9.85 0.47 -12.62
CA TRP A 66 9.96 -0.12 -11.28
C TRP A 66 10.88 -1.35 -11.24
N ILE A 67 11.64 -1.49 -10.16
CA ILE A 67 12.54 -2.62 -9.91
C ILE A 67 12.38 -3.15 -8.48
N GLY A 68 12.69 -4.43 -8.26
CA GLY A 68 12.82 -4.99 -6.91
C GLY A 68 14.22 -4.71 -6.35
N LYS A 69 14.37 -3.60 -5.61
CA LYS A 69 15.67 -3.13 -5.10
C LYS A 69 15.93 -3.71 -3.72
N ARG A 70 17.15 -4.19 -3.50
CA ARG A 70 17.59 -4.63 -2.17
C ARG A 70 17.87 -3.42 -1.28
N GLU A 71 17.41 -3.50 -0.04
CA GLU A 71 17.74 -2.54 1.01
C GLU A 71 19.18 -2.75 1.52
N ASP A 72 19.88 -1.64 1.76
CA ASP A 72 21.26 -1.67 2.20
C ASP A 72 21.42 -2.42 3.53
N LYS A 73 22.38 -3.35 3.57
CA LYS A 73 22.70 -4.19 4.75
C LYS A 73 21.55 -5.10 5.21
N SER A 74 20.47 -5.22 4.43
CA SER A 74 19.33 -6.08 4.69
C SER A 74 19.21 -7.14 3.61
N GLN A 75 18.56 -8.27 3.91
CA GLN A 75 18.12 -9.23 2.89
C GLN A 75 16.80 -8.79 2.23
N ASN A 76 16.11 -7.82 2.84
CA ASN A 76 14.85 -7.29 2.35
C ASN A 76 15.00 -6.62 0.99
N ARG A 77 13.93 -6.66 0.21
CA ARG A 77 13.78 -5.92 -1.03
C ARG A 77 12.49 -5.12 -0.96
N TYR A 78 12.42 -4.07 -1.77
CA TYR A 78 11.25 -3.22 -1.91
C TYR A 78 11.05 -2.86 -3.38
N ALA A 79 9.84 -2.43 -3.74
CA ALA A 79 9.58 -1.87 -5.05
C ALA A 79 10.18 -0.46 -5.14
N ALA A 80 11.04 -0.23 -6.13
CA ALA A 80 11.75 1.04 -6.28
C ALA A 80 11.52 1.65 -7.66
N SER A 81 11.29 2.96 -7.71
CA SER A 81 11.22 3.76 -8.93
C SER A 81 12.28 4.86 -8.90
N ALA A 82 12.82 5.22 -10.07
CA ALA A 82 13.82 6.27 -10.19
C ALA A 82 13.13 7.63 -10.26
N CYS A 83 13.68 8.63 -9.58
CA CYS A 83 13.15 10.00 -9.60
C CYS A 83 14.14 11.00 -10.24
N ARG A 84 15.32 10.51 -10.66
CA ARG A 84 16.42 11.35 -11.14
C ARG A 84 16.79 11.03 -12.59
N TYR A 85 16.59 12.01 -13.43
CA TYR A 85 16.80 11.91 -14.88
C TYR A 85 17.97 12.76 -15.34
N LYS A 86 18.47 12.45 -16.54
CA LYS A 86 19.59 13.12 -17.18
C LYS A 86 19.11 14.45 -17.74
N GLU A 87 19.75 15.53 -17.32
CA GLU A 87 19.59 16.83 -17.97
C GLU A 87 20.17 16.78 -19.39
N ILE A 88 19.35 17.16 -20.38
CA ILE A 88 19.73 17.25 -21.79
C ILE A 88 19.56 18.71 -22.22
N GLU A 89 20.60 19.26 -22.85
CA GLU A 89 20.59 20.65 -23.30
C GLU A 89 19.45 20.88 -24.30
N GLY A 90 18.59 21.84 -24.00
CA GLY A 90 17.41 22.17 -24.82
C GLY A 90 16.14 21.38 -24.49
N GLU A 91 16.19 20.47 -23.51
CA GLU A 91 15.02 19.72 -23.02
C GLU A 91 14.65 20.16 -21.60
N THR A 92 13.35 20.24 -21.31
CA THR A 92 12.84 20.48 -19.96
C THR A 92 12.54 19.13 -19.31
N LEU A 93 13.15 18.87 -18.15
CA LEU A 93 12.82 17.69 -17.35
C LEU A 93 11.37 17.77 -16.85
N GLY A 94 10.63 16.69 -17.06
CA GLY A 94 9.27 16.53 -16.58
C GLY A 94 9.22 15.89 -15.20
N ALA A 95 8.01 15.84 -14.64
CA ALA A 95 7.74 14.93 -13.53
C ALA A 95 7.88 13.47 -14.02
N SER A 96 8.21 12.58 -13.10
CA SER A 96 8.14 11.14 -13.33
C SER A 96 6.72 10.76 -13.75
N ASP A 97 6.56 9.73 -14.57
CA ASP A 97 5.24 9.12 -14.84
C ASP A 97 5.37 7.60 -14.91
N ASP A 98 5.82 7.04 -13.79
CA ASP A 98 6.21 5.63 -13.65
C ASP A 98 5.21 4.88 -12.77
N TRP A 99 4.50 3.92 -13.35
CA TRP A 99 3.38 3.22 -12.73
C TRP A 99 3.77 1.80 -12.30
N LEU A 100 3.32 1.40 -11.10
CA LEU A 100 3.29 0.03 -10.63
C LEU A 100 1.85 -0.34 -10.29
N VAL A 101 1.26 -1.24 -11.07
CA VAL A 101 -0.14 -1.66 -10.94
C VAL A 101 -0.21 -3.07 -10.37
N LEU A 102 -0.90 -3.22 -9.25
CA LEU A 102 -1.16 -4.51 -8.61
C LEU A 102 -2.12 -5.36 -9.47
N PRO A 103 -2.14 -6.69 -9.26
CA PRO A 103 -3.21 -7.54 -9.78
C PRO A 103 -4.59 -7.10 -9.28
N ALA A 104 -5.64 -7.63 -9.90
CA ALA A 104 -7.00 -7.38 -9.45
C ALA A 104 -7.20 -7.86 -7.99
N VAL A 105 -7.74 -6.99 -7.14
CA VAL A 105 -8.07 -7.31 -5.74
C VAL A 105 -9.59 -7.25 -5.56
N TRP A 106 -10.17 -8.27 -4.93
CA TRP A 106 -11.59 -8.29 -4.57
C TRP A 106 -11.78 -7.77 -3.15
N VAL A 107 -12.34 -6.56 -3.02
CA VAL A 107 -12.65 -5.92 -1.74
C VAL A 107 -13.98 -6.45 -1.24
N ARG A 108 -13.99 -7.11 -0.09
CA ARG A 108 -15.12 -7.96 0.33
C ARG A 108 -16.04 -7.31 1.35
N ASP A 109 -15.59 -6.25 2.02
CA ASP A 109 -16.34 -5.54 3.05
C ASP A 109 -16.01 -4.05 3.14
N GLU A 110 -16.77 -3.37 4.01
CA GLU A 110 -16.69 -1.91 4.22
C GLU A 110 -15.56 -1.51 5.18
N ASP A 111 -14.99 -2.44 5.94
CA ASP A 111 -13.87 -2.23 6.84
C ASP A 111 -12.51 -2.52 6.19
N ALA A 112 -12.51 -2.94 4.93
CA ALA A 112 -11.31 -3.16 4.16
C ALA A 112 -10.41 -1.92 4.12
N THR A 113 -9.10 -2.15 4.23
CA THR A 113 -8.06 -1.12 4.15
C THR A 113 -6.96 -1.54 3.19
N LEU A 114 -6.32 -0.55 2.58
CA LEU A 114 -5.03 -0.67 1.93
C LEU A 114 -3.99 -0.05 2.86
N SER A 115 -2.92 -0.78 3.17
CA SER A 115 -1.77 -0.30 3.92
C SER A 115 -0.47 -0.61 3.20
N TRP A 116 0.51 0.28 3.31
CA TRP A 116 1.83 0.12 2.70
C TRP A 116 2.87 0.97 3.44
N ARG A 117 4.15 0.74 3.16
CA ARG A 117 5.25 1.62 3.57
C ARG A 117 5.77 2.41 2.37
N GLY A 118 6.03 3.69 2.57
CA GLY A 118 6.70 4.57 1.61
C GLY A 118 8.02 5.10 2.17
N ALA A 119 9.01 5.30 1.31
CA ALA A 119 10.27 5.97 1.64
C ALA A 119 10.84 6.70 0.42
N SER A 120 11.60 7.77 0.66
CA SER A 120 12.43 8.41 -0.35
C SER A 120 13.91 8.20 -0.02
N PHE A 121 14.64 7.44 -0.82
CA PHE A 121 16.08 7.24 -0.63
C PHE A 121 16.86 8.32 -1.37
N SER A 122 17.70 9.05 -0.64
CA SER A 122 18.53 10.14 -1.17
C SER A 122 19.90 10.14 -0.51
N THR A 123 20.96 10.21 -1.32
CA THR A 123 22.35 10.09 -0.86
C THR A 123 23.07 11.42 -0.69
N LYS A 124 22.61 12.49 -1.36
CA LYS A 124 23.37 13.75 -1.45
C LYS A 124 22.55 15.02 -1.25
N LEU A 125 21.32 15.05 -1.76
CA LEU A 125 20.57 16.29 -1.87
C LEU A 125 19.49 16.42 -0.79
N GLU A 126 19.25 15.36 -0.01
CA GLU A 126 18.15 15.25 0.99
C GLU A 126 16.78 15.62 0.41
N THR A 127 16.64 15.58 -0.92
CA THR A 127 15.38 15.83 -1.62
C THR A 127 14.48 14.62 -1.50
N ALA A 128 13.22 14.87 -1.18
CA ALA A 128 12.17 13.87 -1.16
C ALA A 128 11.61 13.60 -2.56
N SER A 129 11.12 12.38 -2.73
CA SER A 129 10.34 11.92 -3.87
C SER A 129 8.86 12.06 -3.53
N GLY A 130 8.02 12.33 -4.53
CA GLY A 130 6.57 12.30 -4.44
C GLY A 130 5.97 11.09 -5.15
N TYR A 131 4.75 10.73 -4.76
CA TYR A 131 3.96 9.73 -5.47
C TYR A 131 2.48 9.89 -5.15
N LYS A 132 1.67 9.23 -5.96
CA LYS A 132 0.23 9.10 -5.73
C LYS A 132 -0.20 7.64 -5.77
N VAL A 133 -1.32 7.35 -5.12
CA VAL A 133 -2.03 6.07 -5.25
C VAL A 133 -3.33 6.32 -6.00
N CYS A 134 -3.58 5.51 -7.03
CA CYS A 134 -4.80 5.56 -7.83
C CYS A 134 -5.52 4.21 -7.77
N ILE A 135 -6.84 4.22 -7.89
CA ILE A 135 -7.68 3.01 -7.87
C ILE A 135 -8.61 3.01 -9.08
N SER A 136 -8.69 1.88 -9.78
CA SER A 136 -9.63 1.64 -10.89
C SER A 136 -10.55 0.47 -10.61
N THR A 137 -11.77 0.51 -11.15
CA THR A 137 -12.69 -0.64 -11.23
C THR A 137 -12.76 -1.21 -12.66
N MET A 138 -12.08 -0.60 -13.63
CA MET A 138 -12.20 -0.92 -15.05
C MET A 138 -11.06 -1.79 -15.56
N GLY A 139 -9.81 -1.50 -15.18
CA GLY A 139 -8.65 -2.20 -15.72
C GLY A 139 -7.33 -1.77 -15.11
N THR A 140 -6.25 -2.32 -15.67
CA THR A 140 -4.86 -2.08 -15.23
C THR A 140 -4.13 -1.05 -16.08
N LYS A 141 -4.76 -0.49 -17.12
CA LYS A 141 -4.11 0.47 -17.99
C LYS A 141 -4.15 1.86 -17.37
N PRO A 142 -3.12 2.70 -17.57
CA PRO A 142 -3.12 4.06 -17.05
C PRO A 142 -4.42 4.82 -17.39
N GLU A 143 -4.92 4.73 -18.63
CA GLU A 143 -6.18 5.38 -19.03
C GLU A 143 -7.43 4.94 -18.25
N ASP A 144 -7.44 3.72 -17.71
CA ASP A 144 -8.54 3.17 -16.90
C ASP A 144 -8.42 3.59 -15.42
N VAL A 145 -7.24 4.02 -14.98
CA VAL A 145 -6.87 4.25 -13.57
C VAL A 145 -6.72 5.75 -13.24
N ILE A 146 -6.66 6.62 -14.26
CA ILE A 146 -6.42 8.07 -14.13
C ILE A 146 -7.48 8.84 -13.32
N SER A 147 -8.65 8.25 -13.01
CA SER A 147 -9.84 9.04 -12.66
C SER A 147 -9.74 9.90 -11.41
N GLU A 148 -8.88 9.59 -10.43
CA GLU A 148 -8.44 10.49 -9.34
C GLU A 148 -7.49 9.74 -8.40
N SER A 149 -6.52 10.44 -7.79
CA SER A 149 -5.67 9.83 -6.75
C SER A 149 -6.40 9.78 -5.42
N VAL A 150 -6.39 8.62 -4.77
CA VAL A 150 -6.92 8.43 -3.41
C VAL A 150 -5.91 8.80 -2.32
N PHE A 151 -4.65 8.97 -2.71
CA PHE A 151 -3.55 9.46 -1.88
C PHE A 151 -2.53 10.17 -2.76
N GLU A 152 -1.91 11.24 -2.26
CA GLU A 152 -0.80 11.91 -2.90
C GLU A 152 0.12 12.53 -1.84
N THR A 153 1.43 12.43 -2.05
CA THR A 153 2.44 13.17 -1.30
C THR A 153 3.49 13.71 -2.25
N THR A 154 3.93 14.95 -2.02
CA THR A 154 5.02 15.57 -2.78
C THR A 154 6.38 15.37 -2.11
N GLU A 155 6.40 14.99 -0.82
CA GLU A 155 7.61 14.83 -0.02
C GLU A 155 7.49 13.60 0.90
N GLU A 156 7.78 12.42 0.36
CA GLU A 156 7.89 11.22 1.19
C GLU A 156 9.14 11.26 2.09
N SER A 157 9.07 10.54 3.19
CA SER A 157 10.05 10.53 4.27
C SER A 157 11.43 10.10 3.78
N VAL A 158 12.42 10.99 3.96
CA VAL A 158 13.77 10.79 3.45
C VAL A 158 14.54 9.78 4.30
N ASN A 159 15.04 8.72 3.66
CA ASN A 159 15.87 7.66 4.26
C ASN A 159 15.22 6.97 5.48
N SER A 160 13.88 6.97 5.55
CA SER A 160 13.11 6.31 6.60
C SER A 160 11.76 5.85 6.07
N TRP A 161 11.36 4.64 6.42
CA TRP A 161 10.05 4.09 6.07
C TRP A 161 8.93 4.73 6.89
N THR A 162 7.87 5.15 6.21
CA THR A 162 6.63 5.66 6.80
C THR A 162 5.47 4.76 6.44
N GLN A 163 4.67 4.39 7.44
CA GLN A 163 3.47 3.58 7.25
C GLN A 163 2.30 4.47 6.80
N HIS A 164 1.62 4.02 5.75
CA HIS A 164 0.40 4.61 5.25
C HIS A 164 -0.76 3.62 5.36
N SER A 165 -1.97 4.16 5.41
CA SER A 165 -3.21 3.38 5.39
C SER A 165 -4.35 4.24 4.84
N LEU A 166 -5.21 3.65 4.03
CA LEU A 166 -6.46 4.25 3.56
C LEU A 166 -7.61 3.25 3.62
N SER A 167 -8.82 3.76 3.79
CA SER A 167 -10.04 2.95 3.75
C SER A 167 -10.40 2.62 2.30
N LEU A 168 -10.80 1.37 2.05
CA LEU A 168 -11.35 0.90 0.78
C LEU A 168 -12.87 0.74 0.82
N LYS A 169 -13.54 1.34 1.81
CA LYS A 169 -14.97 1.20 2.05
C LYS A 169 -15.82 1.42 0.80
N GLU A 170 -15.49 2.44 0.00
CA GLU A 170 -16.24 2.80 -1.21
C GLU A 170 -16.17 1.72 -2.31
N TYR A 171 -15.20 0.81 -2.21
CA TYR A 171 -14.97 -0.30 -3.12
C TYR A 171 -15.50 -1.63 -2.58
N ALA A 172 -16.22 -1.65 -1.44
CA ALA A 172 -16.79 -2.86 -0.87
C ALA A 172 -17.67 -3.61 -1.88
N GLY A 173 -17.39 -4.91 -2.05
CA GLY A 173 -18.06 -5.75 -3.03
C GLY A 173 -17.66 -5.47 -4.48
N GLN A 174 -16.51 -4.81 -4.72
CA GLN A 174 -16.00 -4.52 -6.04
C GLN A 174 -14.61 -5.11 -6.27
N ARG A 175 -14.29 -5.31 -7.56
CA ARG A 175 -12.96 -5.69 -8.01
C ARG A 175 -12.23 -4.44 -8.40
N ILE A 176 -11.08 -4.21 -7.79
CA ILE A 176 -10.28 -3.01 -8.02
C ILE A 176 -8.88 -3.36 -8.49
N TYR A 177 -8.24 -2.36 -9.07
CA TYR A 177 -6.82 -2.34 -9.42
C TYR A 177 -6.21 -1.12 -8.71
N ILE A 178 -5.10 -1.32 -8.03
CA ILE A 178 -4.42 -0.28 -7.26
C ILE A 178 -3.11 0.01 -7.96
N ALA A 179 -2.80 1.28 -8.18
CA ALA A 179 -1.56 1.73 -8.79
C ALA A 179 -0.80 2.67 -7.85
N PHE A 180 0.50 2.40 -7.67
CA PHE A 180 1.46 3.36 -7.13
C PHE A 180 2.11 4.07 -8.32
N VAL A 181 1.99 5.39 -8.36
CA VAL A 181 2.47 6.19 -9.48
C VAL A 181 3.51 7.17 -8.96
N ASN A 182 4.77 6.96 -9.36
CA ASN A 182 5.81 7.93 -9.13
C ASN A 182 5.55 9.14 -10.04
N ASN A 183 5.19 10.27 -9.43
CA ASN A 183 5.00 11.56 -10.09
C ASN A 183 6.03 12.61 -9.62
N SER A 184 7.20 12.14 -9.17
CA SER A 184 8.25 12.98 -8.59
C SER A 184 8.84 13.95 -9.60
N THR A 185 9.02 15.20 -9.19
CA THR A 185 9.90 16.18 -9.88
C THR A 185 11.29 16.31 -9.22
N THR A 186 11.46 15.69 -8.05
CA THR A 186 12.66 15.75 -7.21
C THR A 186 12.94 14.40 -6.58
N GLY A 187 14.08 14.26 -5.89
CA GLY A 187 14.44 13.00 -5.25
C GLY A 187 15.41 12.16 -6.07
N GLU A 188 15.74 10.98 -5.55
CA GLU A 188 16.60 10.04 -6.26
C GLU A 188 15.87 8.72 -6.49
N ILE A 189 15.37 8.09 -5.42
CA ILE A 189 14.67 6.81 -5.52
C ILE A 189 13.45 6.83 -4.60
N LEU A 190 12.28 6.55 -5.16
CA LEU A 190 11.07 6.23 -4.41
C LEU A 190 11.06 4.75 -4.04
N GLY A 191 10.70 4.40 -2.81
CA GLY A 191 10.51 3.04 -2.33
C GLY A 191 9.08 2.80 -1.83
N ILE A 192 8.50 1.67 -2.20
CA ILE A 192 7.22 1.15 -1.71
C ILE A 192 7.43 -0.29 -1.23
N ASP A 193 6.89 -0.62 -0.06
CA ASP A 193 7.06 -1.93 0.55
C ASP A 193 5.86 -2.34 1.42
N ASP A 194 5.80 -3.61 1.83
CA ASP A 194 4.77 -4.21 2.70
C ASP A 194 3.33 -3.81 2.31
N VAL A 195 2.96 -4.03 1.04
CA VAL A 195 1.63 -3.66 0.54
C VAL A 195 0.63 -4.74 0.93
N VAL A 196 -0.37 -4.35 1.72
CA VAL A 196 -1.42 -5.24 2.21
C VAL A 196 -2.79 -4.64 1.93
N VAL A 197 -3.67 -5.44 1.35
CA VAL A 197 -5.11 -5.19 1.31
C VAL A 197 -5.77 -6.21 2.20
N ALA A 198 -6.51 -5.78 3.20
CA ALA A 198 -7.13 -6.68 4.17
C ALA A 198 -8.45 -6.13 4.71
N GLY A 199 -9.35 -7.03 5.10
CA GLY A 199 -10.63 -6.74 5.73
C GLY A 199 -11.03 -7.86 6.69
N SER A 200 -12.30 -8.03 6.99
CA SER A 200 -12.78 -9.03 7.96
C SER A 200 -13.58 -10.19 7.36
N LYS A 201 -14.04 -10.07 6.11
CA LYS A 201 -14.80 -11.12 5.41
C LYS A 201 -13.93 -12.07 4.60
N GLY A 202 -14.12 -13.36 4.85
CA GLY A 202 -13.55 -14.44 4.05
C GLY A 202 -14.31 -14.65 2.74
N LEU A 203 -13.74 -15.47 1.84
CA LEU A 203 -14.42 -15.85 0.59
C LEU A 203 -15.73 -16.63 0.84
N CYS A 204 -15.82 -17.39 1.94
CA CYS A 204 -17.01 -18.15 2.33
C CYS A 204 -18.17 -17.27 2.82
N ASP A 205 -17.88 -16.05 3.31
CA ASP A 205 -18.91 -15.15 3.85
C ASP A 205 -19.73 -14.47 2.74
N LEU A 206 -19.22 -14.47 1.51
CA LEU A 206 -19.95 -13.98 0.33
C LEU A 206 -21.07 -14.95 -0.11
N VAL A 207 -20.98 -16.23 0.25
CA VAL A 207 -21.93 -17.28 -0.18
C VAL A 207 -23.18 -17.34 0.73
N VAL A 208 -23.13 -16.78 1.94
CA VAL A 208 -24.22 -16.92 2.93
C VAL A 208 -25.42 -15.99 2.64
N ASN A 209 -25.31 -15.07 1.68
CA ASN A 209 -26.38 -14.11 1.35
C ASN A 209 -27.21 -14.44 0.09
N SER A 210 -27.02 -15.58 -0.57
CA SER A 210 -27.96 -16.04 -1.59
C SER A 210 -29.12 -16.82 -0.94
N ASP A 211 -30.17 -16.06 -0.63
CA ASP A 211 -31.58 -16.48 -0.62
C ASP A 211 -32.18 -17.14 0.64
N ARG A 212 -32.82 -16.28 1.46
CA ARG A 212 -34.15 -16.60 2.02
C ARG A 212 -35.14 -16.78 0.85
N TYR A 213 -35.30 -18.00 0.35
CA TYR A 213 -36.55 -18.37 -0.32
C TYR A 213 -37.57 -18.77 0.74
N ILE A 214 -38.46 -17.83 1.09
CA ILE A 214 -39.71 -18.18 1.77
C ILE A 214 -40.61 -18.80 0.70
N PHE A 215 -40.82 -20.11 0.76
CA PHE A 215 -41.96 -20.74 0.11
C PHE A 215 -43.18 -20.50 1.01
N GLU A 216 -44.06 -19.57 0.63
CA GLU A 216 -45.42 -19.56 1.17
C GLU A 216 -46.25 -20.63 0.45
N HIS A 217 -47.03 -21.36 1.24
CA HIS A 217 -47.82 -22.54 0.89
C HIS A 217 -49.04 -22.25 0.02
#